data_AF-A0A6C1BVM6-F1
#
_entry.id   AF-A0A6C1BVM6-F1
#
_cell.length_a   1.000
_cell.length_b   1.000
_cell.length_c   1.000
_cell.angle_alpha   90.00
_cell.angle_beta   90.00
_cell.angle_gamma   90.00
#
_symmetry.space_group_name_H-M   'P 1'
#
loop_
_entity.id
_entity.type
_entity.pdbx_description
1 polymer ?
#
loop_
_entity_poly.entity_id
_entity_poly.type
_entity_poly.pdbx_seq_one_letter_code
_entity_poly.pdbx_strand_id
1 'polypeptide(L)'
;MRSWVYYIEISAYYQKGSRERASAVYVVALPEDKPLNPVDMECYASEYAPVRLAIEHGMAYAIGFDEEIKNPQDYDLMGYREDMELYVFKEGLSFKEGLERVYRLLYESIEKEDLVAIEPVVDVGSPPKELMFECLKRAIST
;
A
#
# COMPACT_ATOMS: atom_id res chain seq x y z
N MET A 1 -2.88 -19.14 5.19
CA MET A 1 -2.57 -17.71 5.41
C MET A 1 -3.76 -16.89 4.94
N ARG A 2 -4.28 -15.96 5.75
CA ARG A 2 -5.28 -14.99 5.28
C ARG A 2 -4.55 -13.78 4.74
N SER A 3 -5.01 -13.22 3.63
CA SER A 3 -4.45 -11.98 3.07
C SER A 3 -5.51 -10.91 2.98
N TRP A 4 -5.11 -9.67 3.20
CA TRP A 4 -5.93 -8.49 2.96
C TRP A 4 -5.25 -7.60 1.92
N VAL A 5 -6.04 -7.03 1.03
CA VAL A 5 -5.54 -6.28 -0.13
C VAL A 5 -6.03 -4.84 -0.03
N TYR A 6 -5.11 -3.90 -0.21
CA TYR A 6 -5.37 -2.47 -0.26
C TYR A 6 -4.99 -1.94 -1.64
N TYR A 7 -5.86 -1.12 -2.23
CA TYR A 7 -5.48 -0.30 -3.37
C TYR A 7 -4.98 1.05 -2.84
N ILE A 8 -3.68 1.30 -2.98
CA ILE A 8 -3.02 2.51 -2.49
C ILE A 8 -2.75 3.42 -3.66
N GLU A 9 -3.18 4.67 -3.58
CA GLU A 9 -3.02 5.66 -4.64
C GLU A 9 -2.57 7.00 -4.06
N ILE A 10 -1.70 7.70 -4.80
CA ILE A 10 -1.32 9.09 -4.54
C ILE A 10 -1.84 10.00 -5.66
N SER A 11 -2.03 11.27 -5.35
CA SER A 11 -2.31 12.32 -6.33
C SER A 11 -1.28 13.42 -6.24
N ALA A 12 -0.61 13.66 -7.36
CA ALA A 12 0.38 14.70 -7.54
C ALA A 12 -0.24 15.90 -8.24
N TYR A 13 0.04 17.10 -7.74
CA TYR A 13 -0.47 18.37 -8.27
C TYR A 13 0.69 19.24 -8.72
N TYR A 14 0.63 19.77 -9.94
CA TYR A 14 1.70 20.55 -10.56
C TYR A 14 1.30 22.02 -10.74
N GLN A 15 2.29 22.91 -10.91
CA GLN A 15 2.07 24.37 -11.00
C GLN A 15 1.07 24.79 -12.09
N LYS A 16 0.99 24.04 -13.20
CA LYS A 16 0.08 24.32 -14.33
C LYS A 16 -1.35 23.78 -14.11
N GLY A 17 -1.64 23.25 -12.92
CA GLY A 17 -2.94 22.67 -12.57
C GLY A 17 -3.16 21.25 -13.11
N SER A 18 -2.16 20.63 -13.73
CA SER A 18 -2.22 19.22 -14.09
C SER A 18 -2.16 18.34 -12.83
N ARG A 19 -2.77 17.17 -12.93
CA ARG A 19 -2.77 16.13 -11.90
C ARG A 19 -2.32 14.82 -12.50
N GLU A 20 -1.47 14.13 -11.77
CA GLU A 20 -1.04 12.76 -12.05
C GLU A 20 -1.42 11.86 -10.88
N ARG A 21 -1.65 10.58 -11.17
CA ARG A 21 -1.96 9.56 -10.17
C ARG A 21 -1.03 8.38 -10.39
N ALA A 22 -0.56 7.82 -9.30
CA ALA A 22 0.18 6.57 -9.28
C ALA A 22 -0.44 5.68 -8.20
N SER A 23 -0.54 4.39 -8.49
CA SER A 23 -1.18 3.44 -7.61
C SER A 23 -0.47 2.09 -7.57
N ALA A 24 -0.73 1.35 -6.51
CA ALA A 24 -0.22 0.01 -6.29
C ALA A 24 -1.22 -0.82 -5.49
N VAL A 25 -1.20 -2.12 -5.72
CA VAL A 25 -1.89 -3.12 -4.90
C VAL A 25 -0.98 -3.51 -3.75
N TYR A 26 -1.36 -3.23 -2.52
CA TYR A 26 -0.62 -3.61 -1.32
C TYR A 26 -1.27 -4.81 -0.63
N VAL A 27 -0.55 -5.92 -0.58
CA VAL A 27 -1.00 -7.18 0.03
C VAL A 27 -0.37 -7.35 1.41
N VAL A 28 -1.23 -7.64 2.38
CA VAL A 28 -0.88 -7.81 3.79
C VAL A 28 -1.26 -9.22 4.23
N ALA A 29 -0.32 -9.95 4.82
CA ALA A 29 -0.60 -11.22 5.47
C ALA A 29 -1.19 -10.96 6.86
N LEU A 30 -2.33 -11.61 7.17
CA LEU A 30 -2.99 -11.55 8.45
C LEU A 30 -2.75 -12.84 9.25
N PRO A 31 -2.64 -12.74 10.58
CA PRO A 31 -2.55 -13.91 11.45
C PRO A 31 -3.81 -14.78 11.37
N GLU A 32 -3.65 -16.10 11.36
CA GLU A 32 -4.75 -17.06 11.21
C GLU A 32 -5.59 -17.23 12.48
N ASP A 33 -5.01 -16.95 13.64
CA ASP A 33 -5.60 -17.17 14.97
C ASP A 33 -6.51 -16.01 15.43
N LYS A 34 -6.60 -14.93 14.66
CA LYS A 34 -7.40 -13.75 15.02
C LYS A 34 -8.81 -13.82 14.41
N PRO A 35 -9.86 -13.55 15.20
CA PRO A 35 -11.23 -13.56 14.70
C PRO A 35 -11.46 -12.42 13.70
N LEU A 36 -12.12 -12.73 12.59
CA LEU A 36 -12.65 -11.73 11.65
C LEU A 36 -14.05 -11.32 12.11
N ASN A 37 -14.45 -10.10 11.77
CA ASN A 37 -15.80 -9.64 12.10
C ASN A 37 -16.76 -10.14 11.00
N PRO A 38 -17.85 -10.83 11.36
CA PRO A 38 -18.88 -11.20 10.39
C PRO A 38 -19.59 -9.94 9.89
N VAL A 39 -19.87 -9.89 8.59
CA VAL A 39 -20.68 -8.83 7.97
C VAL A 39 -21.79 -9.45 7.16
N ASP A 40 -22.98 -8.87 7.30
CA ASP A 40 -24.15 -9.26 6.52
C ASP A 40 -24.13 -8.51 5.18
N MET A 41 -23.16 -8.87 4.35
CA MET A 41 -22.99 -8.37 2.98
C MET A 41 -22.80 -9.55 2.03
N GLU A 42 -23.79 -10.45 1.96
CA GLU A 42 -23.77 -11.71 1.19
C GLU A 42 -23.28 -11.55 -0.27
N CYS A 43 -23.49 -10.38 -0.88
CA CYS A 43 -23.07 -10.10 -2.25
C CYS A 43 -21.60 -9.64 -2.40
N TYR A 44 -20.89 -9.32 -1.32
CA TYR A 44 -19.56 -8.70 -1.35
C TYR A 44 -18.52 -9.41 -0.45
N ALA A 45 -18.90 -9.81 0.76
CA ALA A 45 -18.07 -10.60 1.67
C ALA A 45 -18.91 -11.10 2.86
N SER A 46 -18.64 -12.32 3.35
CA SER A 46 -19.23 -12.84 4.59
C SER A 46 -18.48 -12.41 5.85
N GLU A 47 -17.22 -11.99 5.71
CA GLU A 47 -16.33 -11.58 6.80
C GLU A 47 -15.45 -10.41 6.35
N TYR A 48 -15.14 -9.47 7.25
CA TYR A 48 -14.14 -8.43 7.01
C TYR A 48 -13.07 -8.45 8.11
N ALA A 49 -11.83 -8.17 7.74
CA ALA A 49 -10.80 -7.87 8.73
C ALA A 49 -11.09 -6.48 9.31
N PRO A 50 -11.27 -6.35 10.63
CA PRO A 50 -11.31 -5.03 11.24
C PRO A 50 -10.04 -4.29 10.84
N VAL A 51 -10.16 -3.03 10.42
CA VAL A 51 -9.01 -2.20 10.00
C VAL A 51 -7.89 -2.21 11.06
N ARG A 52 -8.25 -2.26 12.35
CA ARG A 52 -7.31 -2.40 13.46
C ARG A 52 -6.50 -3.71 13.42
N LEU A 53 -7.12 -4.83 13.05
CA LEU A 53 -6.43 -6.13 12.96
C LEU A 53 -5.29 -6.06 11.94
N ALA A 54 -5.57 -5.52 10.76
CA ALA A 54 -4.57 -5.40 9.70
C ALA A 54 -3.46 -4.42 10.06
N ILE A 55 -3.78 -3.31 10.72
CA ILE A 55 -2.78 -2.31 11.13
C ILE A 55 -1.90 -2.82 12.28
N GLU A 56 -2.49 -3.46 13.28
CA GLU A 56 -1.78 -3.87 14.50
C GLU A 56 -1.03 -5.20 14.35
N HIS A 57 -1.52 -6.08 13.49
CA HIS A 57 -1.02 -7.45 13.38
C HIS A 57 -0.71 -7.90 11.94
N GLY A 58 -1.02 -7.09 10.94
CA GLY A 58 -0.72 -7.40 9.56
C GLY A 58 0.77 -7.25 9.25
N MET A 59 1.29 -8.17 8.46
CA MET A 59 2.66 -8.14 7.94
C MET A 59 2.64 -7.82 6.45
N ALA A 60 3.52 -6.92 6.02
CA ALA A 60 3.68 -6.60 4.61
C ALA A 60 4.08 -7.87 3.85
N TYR A 61 3.33 -8.22 2.80
CA TYR A 61 3.56 -9.46 2.06
C TYR A 61 4.01 -9.19 0.63
N ALA A 62 3.24 -8.44 -0.14
CA ALA A 62 3.56 -8.18 -1.54
C ALA A 62 3.01 -6.86 -2.07
N ILE A 63 3.54 -6.42 -3.21
CA ILE A 63 3.08 -5.26 -3.98
C ILE A 63 2.81 -5.69 -5.43
N GLY A 64 1.65 -5.32 -5.95
CA GLY A 64 1.39 -5.25 -7.39
C GLY A 64 1.61 -3.82 -7.85
N PHE A 65 2.48 -3.64 -8.83
CA PHE A 65 2.84 -2.34 -9.38
C PHE A 65 2.98 -2.47 -10.89
N ASP A 66 2.45 -1.49 -11.63
CA ASP A 66 2.32 -1.58 -13.08
C ASP A 66 3.68 -1.44 -13.80
N GLU A 67 4.67 -0.83 -13.14
CA GLU A 67 6.01 -0.61 -13.69
C GLU A 67 7.05 -1.55 -13.10
N GLU A 68 8.12 -1.80 -13.86
CA GLU A 68 9.25 -2.60 -13.38
C GLU A 68 10.04 -1.84 -12.30
N ILE A 69 10.14 -2.45 -11.11
CA ILE A 69 10.98 -1.96 -10.02
C ILE A 69 12.43 -2.39 -10.26
N LYS A 70 13.26 -1.46 -10.73
CA LYS A 70 14.67 -1.73 -11.11
C LYS A 70 15.55 -2.21 -9.94
N ASN A 71 15.34 -1.66 -8.74
CA ASN A 71 16.10 -2.00 -7.53
C ASN A 71 15.14 -2.39 -6.39
N PRO A 72 14.54 -3.61 -6.40
CA PRO A 72 13.55 -4.01 -5.39
C PRO A 72 14.08 -3.91 -3.95
N GLN A 73 15.38 -4.14 -3.76
CA GLN A 73 16.04 -4.11 -2.46
C GLN A 73 15.95 -2.77 -1.75
N ASP A 74 15.89 -1.66 -2.50
CA ASP A 74 15.78 -0.33 -1.91
C ASP A 74 14.47 -0.20 -1.11
N TYR A 75 13.42 -0.90 -1.54
CA TYR A 75 12.09 -0.91 -0.92
C TYR A 75 11.86 -2.13 -0.03
N ASP A 76 12.93 -2.82 0.38
CA ASP A 76 12.86 -4.05 1.16
C ASP A 76 12.07 -5.18 0.49
N LEU A 77 12.09 -5.22 -0.85
CA LEU A 77 11.50 -6.31 -1.64
C LEU A 77 12.56 -7.37 -1.94
N MET A 78 12.21 -8.65 -1.76
CA MET A 78 13.05 -9.78 -2.12
C MET A 78 13.21 -9.93 -3.64
N GLY A 79 12.18 -9.56 -4.41
CA GLY A 79 12.17 -9.64 -5.87
C GLY A 79 10.76 -9.86 -6.42
N TYR A 80 10.67 -9.95 -7.75
CA TYR A 80 9.44 -10.25 -8.47
C TYR A 80 9.19 -11.76 -8.51
N ARG A 81 7.94 -12.16 -8.28
CA ARG A 81 7.45 -13.53 -8.44
C ARG A 81 6.53 -13.61 -9.65
N GLU A 82 7.03 -14.18 -10.73
CA GLU A 82 6.29 -14.34 -11.99
C GLU A 82 4.99 -15.15 -11.83
N ASP A 83 4.98 -16.14 -10.92
CA ASP A 83 3.81 -16.98 -10.67
C ASP A 83 2.66 -16.26 -9.98
N MET A 84 2.95 -15.14 -9.31
CA MET A 84 1.97 -14.30 -8.61
C MET A 84 1.76 -12.96 -9.29
N GLU A 85 2.64 -12.58 -10.22
CA GLU A 85 2.75 -11.25 -10.81
C GLU A 85 2.92 -10.12 -9.76
N LEU A 86 3.65 -10.39 -8.68
CA LEU A 86 3.85 -9.45 -7.56
C LEU A 86 5.31 -9.36 -7.12
N TYR A 87 5.69 -8.22 -6.57
CA TYR A 87 6.93 -8.05 -5.82
C TYR A 87 6.73 -8.44 -4.36
N VAL A 88 7.57 -9.32 -3.83
CA VAL A 88 7.43 -9.84 -2.46
C VAL A 88 8.32 -9.07 -1.50
N PHE A 89 7.79 -8.69 -0.35
CA PHE A 89 8.55 -8.07 0.74
C PHE A 89 9.47 -9.04 1.46
N LYS A 90 10.57 -8.53 2.04
CA LYS A 90 11.32 -9.26 3.05
C LYS A 90 10.41 -9.57 4.25
N GLU A 91 10.56 -10.76 4.82
CA GLU A 91 9.80 -11.16 5.99
C GLU A 91 10.07 -10.24 7.20
N GLY A 92 9.09 -10.10 8.07
CA GLY A 92 9.23 -9.33 9.32
C GLY A 92 8.85 -7.85 9.21
N LEU A 93 8.47 -7.35 8.04
CA LEU A 93 7.97 -5.99 7.87
C LEU A 93 6.53 -5.86 8.34
N SER A 94 6.28 -4.89 9.22
CA SER A 94 4.94 -4.55 9.68
C SER A 94 4.10 -3.93 8.56
N PHE A 95 2.78 -3.91 8.76
CA PHE A 95 1.83 -3.18 7.91
C PHE A 95 2.32 -1.77 7.56
N LYS A 96 2.78 -1.03 8.57
CA LYS A 96 3.16 0.37 8.43
C LYS A 96 4.45 0.54 7.63
N GLU A 97 5.46 -0.26 7.91
CA GLU A 97 6.73 -0.24 7.16
C GLU A 97 6.50 -0.58 5.69
N GLY A 98 5.71 -1.62 5.39
CA GLY A 98 5.34 -1.94 4.02
C GLY A 98 4.60 -0.80 3.31
N LEU A 99 3.65 -0.15 4.00
CA LEU A 99 2.92 0.99 3.45
C LEU A 99 3.84 2.20 3.19
N GLU A 100 4.83 2.45 4.05
CA GLU A 100 5.86 3.48 3.82
C GLU A 100 6.67 3.17 2.56
N ARG A 101 7.03 1.90 2.30
CA ARG A 101 7.73 1.47 1.08
C ARG A 101 6.86 1.60 -0.18
N VAL A 102 5.59 1.24 -0.09
CA VAL A 102 4.61 1.45 -1.18
C VAL A 102 4.54 2.93 -1.53
N TYR A 103 4.36 3.82 -0.54
CA TYR A 103 4.32 5.26 -0.83
C TYR A 103 5.63 5.80 -1.40
N ARG A 104 6.78 5.27 -0.96
CA ARG A 104 8.06 5.69 -1.52
C ARG A 104 8.18 5.29 -2.99
N LEU A 105 7.76 4.08 -3.33
CA LEU A 105 7.69 3.59 -4.71
C LEU A 105 6.81 4.50 -5.58
N LEU A 106 5.56 4.76 -5.13
CA LEU A 106 4.63 5.62 -5.85
C LEU A 106 5.16 7.05 -5.99
N TYR A 107 5.79 7.57 -4.95
CA TYR A 107 6.43 8.87 -5.03
C TYR A 107 7.55 8.83 -6.06
N GLU A 108 8.46 7.87 -6.05
CA GLU A 108 9.57 7.83 -7.00
C GLU A 108 9.13 7.62 -8.46
N SER A 109 7.92 7.10 -8.72
CA SER A 109 7.40 6.88 -10.08
C SER A 109 6.75 8.10 -10.74
N ILE A 110 6.42 9.16 -9.99
CA ILE A 110 5.83 10.39 -10.56
C ILE A 110 6.90 11.43 -10.92
N GLU A 111 6.57 12.33 -11.85
CA GLU A 111 7.42 13.45 -12.22
C GLU A 111 7.63 14.42 -11.04
N LYS A 112 8.83 15.00 -10.94
CA LYS A 112 9.21 15.92 -9.84
C LYS A 112 9.29 17.36 -10.27
N GLU A 113 9.52 17.61 -11.55
CA GLU A 113 9.52 18.95 -12.09
C GLU A 113 8.15 19.61 -11.88
N ASP A 114 8.15 20.85 -11.39
CA ASP A 114 6.95 21.64 -11.08
C ASP A 114 5.95 21.02 -10.07
N LEU A 115 6.34 19.98 -9.32
CA LEU A 115 5.49 19.35 -8.31
C LEU A 115 5.22 20.32 -7.14
N VAL A 116 3.94 20.60 -6.87
CA VAL A 116 3.49 21.54 -5.82
C VAL A 116 3.04 20.78 -4.57
N ALA A 117 2.28 19.70 -4.75
CA ALA A 117 1.71 18.95 -3.65
C ALA A 117 1.51 17.49 -4.03
N ILE A 118 1.50 16.64 -3.01
CA ILE A 118 1.16 15.23 -3.10
C ILE A 118 0.26 14.85 -1.92
N GLU A 119 -0.77 14.07 -2.17
CA GLU A 119 -1.65 13.56 -1.13
C GLU A 119 -2.07 12.11 -1.39
N PRO A 120 -2.34 11.31 -0.34
CA PRO A 120 -2.93 10.00 -0.51
C PRO A 120 -4.40 10.15 -0.93
N VAL A 121 -4.85 9.30 -1.86
CA VAL A 121 -6.26 9.20 -2.23
C VAL A 121 -6.95 8.28 -1.21
N VAL A 122 -8.00 8.79 -0.56
CA VAL A 122 -8.76 8.06 0.45
C VAL A 122 -10.07 7.59 -0.17
N ASP A 123 -10.25 6.27 -0.27
CA ASP A 123 -11.45 5.62 -0.78
C ASP A 123 -11.95 4.51 0.17
N VAL A 124 -13.10 3.90 -0.13
CA VAL A 124 -13.66 2.76 0.60
C VAL A 124 -12.65 1.62 0.63
N GLY A 125 -12.36 1.12 1.83
CA GLY A 125 -11.37 0.05 2.04
C GLY A 125 -9.92 0.53 2.18
N SER A 126 -9.65 1.83 2.00
CA SER A 126 -8.33 2.41 2.28
C SER A 126 -7.98 2.33 3.77
N PRO A 127 -6.68 2.31 4.14
CA PRO A 127 -6.27 2.51 5.53
C PRO A 127 -6.77 3.85 6.09
N PRO A 128 -6.77 4.06 7.42
CA PRO A 128 -7.17 5.32 8.01
C PRO A 128 -6.35 6.49 7.46
N LYS A 129 -7.03 7.59 7.12
CA LYS A 129 -6.41 8.78 6.51
C LYS A 129 -5.17 9.25 7.26
N GLU A 130 -5.24 9.38 8.58
CA GLU A 130 -4.10 9.84 9.40
C GLU A 130 -2.85 8.97 9.23
N LEU A 131 -3.04 7.64 9.19
CA LEU A 131 -1.96 6.68 8.96
C LEU A 131 -1.38 6.82 7.55
N MET A 132 -2.24 6.96 6.53
CA MET A 132 -1.82 7.16 5.15
C MET A 132 -0.96 8.43 5.00
N PHE A 133 -1.41 9.55 5.58
CA PHE A 133 -0.67 10.80 5.57
C PHE A 133 0.67 10.69 6.32
N GLU A 134 0.69 10.01 7.47
CA GLU A 134 1.93 9.79 8.22
C GLU A 134 2.95 8.98 7.40
N CYS A 135 2.52 7.86 6.81
CA CYS A 135 3.38 7.01 5.99
C CYS A 135 3.88 7.74 4.75
N LEU A 136 3.01 8.46 4.02
CA LEU A 136 3.42 9.25 2.86
C LEU A 136 4.45 10.32 3.26
N LYS A 137 4.22 11.04 4.36
CA LYS A 137 5.16 12.06 4.85
C LYS A 137 6.54 11.48 5.15
N ARG A 138 6.59 10.28 5.74
CA ARG A 138 7.87 9.59 6.01
C ARG A 138 8.55 9.14 4.73
N ALA A 139 7.77 8.60 3.79
CA ALA A 139 8.27 8.15 2.49
C ALA A 139 8.95 9.29 1.71
N ILE A 140 8.39 10.50 1.72
CA ILE A 140 8.97 11.66 1.02
C ILE A 140 10.12 12.35 1.77
N SER A 141 10.31 12.04 3.06
CA SER A 141 11.36 12.68 3.89
C SER A 141 12.64 11.85 4.00
N THR A 142 12.64 10.62 3.47
CA THR A 142 13.76 9.67 3.50
C THR A 142 14.51 9.75 2.18
#